data_AF-A0A6N2ANI9-F1
#
_entry.id   AF-A0A6N2ANI9-F1
#
_cell.length_a   1.000
_cell.length_b   1.000
_cell.length_c   1.000
_cell.angle_alpha   90.00
_cell.angle_beta   90.00
_cell.angle_gamma   90.00
#
_symmetry.space_group_name_H-M   'P 1'
#
loop_
_entity.id
_entity.type
_entity.pdbx_description
1 polymer ?
#
loop_
_entity_poly.entity_id
_entity_poly.type
_entity_poly.pdbx_seq_one_letter_code
_entity_poly.pdbx_strand_id
1 'polypeptide(L)'
;MNFLVNAVKLYFNRNWTRKDMMSSAPITQHAHTNLQKVYLALLCAMSAAACGSYLHFIGEVGGLFTVLSSEASLLWLYHTPPWRLRKRVVLLMYTAFCFGASVGPFTKYFFKIDQSAVVRFLQGAASVFGCFWVAAKEEWERSQIYTSGLFYSLMYLLFGISQWTLKACVLLPLFMVYLVVYSQEILYDARFGGIDFVNCTFTIFLHLPAIVVHAIRICLVVNIEQRRQN
;
A
#
# COMPACT_ATOMS: atom_id res chain seq x y z
N MET A 1 31.38 -3.15 -6.24
CA MET A 1 30.38 -4.15 -6.70
C MET A 1 29.93 -5.08 -5.57
N ASN A 2 30.85 -5.67 -4.78
CA ASN A 2 30.50 -6.58 -3.67
C ASN A 2 29.66 -5.96 -2.56
N PHE A 3 29.87 -4.68 -2.21
CA PHE A 3 29.05 -3.97 -1.22
C PHE A 3 27.58 -3.87 -1.65
N LEU A 4 27.34 -3.49 -2.91
CA LEU A 4 26.00 -3.29 -3.45
C LEU A 4 25.28 -4.64 -3.61
N VAL A 5 26.00 -5.68 -4.03
CA VAL A 5 25.49 -7.06 -4.07
C VAL A 5 25.17 -7.59 -2.67
N ASN A 6 26.01 -7.31 -1.66
CA ASN A 6 25.72 -7.69 -0.27
C ASN A 6 24.56 -6.89 0.32
N ALA A 7 24.46 -5.59 0.04
CA ALA A 7 23.35 -4.75 0.48
C ALA A 7 22.02 -5.23 -0.11
N VAL A 8 22.01 -5.59 -1.40
CA VAL A 8 20.84 -6.19 -2.06
C VAL A 8 20.52 -7.57 -1.48
N LYS A 9 21.53 -8.43 -1.26
CA LYS A 9 21.32 -9.73 -0.61
C LYS A 9 20.75 -9.59 0.80
N LEU A 10 21.24 -8.64 1.59
CA LEU A 10 20.73 -8.33 2.92
C LEU A 10 19.29 -7.78 2.86
N TYR A 11 18.97 -6.94 1.87
CA TYR A 11 17.63 -6.41 1.67
C TYR A 11 16.60 -7.51 1.37
N PHE A 12 16.98 -8.52 0.58
CA PHE A 12 16.11 -9.67 0.28
C PHE A 12 16.21 -10.80 1.31
N ASN A 13 17.20 -10.79 2.20
CA ASN A 13 17.34 -11.80 3.25
C ASN A 13 16.36 -11.51 4.39
N ARG A 14 15.21 -12.20 4.37
CA ARG A 14 14.21 -12.11 5.42
C ARG A 14 14.56 -13.07 6.55
N ASN A 15 14.40 -12.63 7.80
CA ASN A 15 14.65 -13.44 8.99
C ASN A 15 13.51 -14.45 9.32
N TRP A 16 12.58 -14.65 8.37
CA TRP A 16 11.43 -15.54 8.50
C TRP A 16 11.23 -16.38 7.23
N THR A 17 10.63 -17.55 7.38
CA THR A 17 10.42 -18.53 6.31
C THR A 17 8.96 -18.62 5.88
N ARG A 18 8.69 -19.27 4.73
CA ARG A 18 7.31 -19.55 4.29
C ARG A 18 6.49 -20.32 5.35
N LYS A 19 7.13 -21.19 6.14
CA LYS A 19 6.47 -21.93 7.23
C LYS A 19 5.98 -21.00 8.33
N ASP A 20 6.73 -19.94 8.64
CA ASP A 20 6.32 -18.92 9.61
C ASP A 20 5.11 -18.11 9.14
N MET A 21 4.97 -17.94 7.83
CA MET A 21 3.86 -17.22 7.19
C MET A 21 2.58 -18.07 7.16
N MET A 22 2.72 -19.36 6.84
CA MET A 22 1.63 -20.33 6.80
C MET A 22 1.36 -21.00 8.15
N SER A 23 1.86 -20.42 9.24
CA SER A 23 1.65 -20.97 10.58
C SER A 23 0.21 -20.77 11.03
N SER A 24 -0.39 -21.84 11.57
CA SER A 24 -1.67 -21.80 12.29
C SER A 24 -1.52 -21.39 13.76
N ALA A 25 -0.31 -21.02 14.19
CA ALA A 25 -0.12 -20.52 15.54
C ALA A 25 -0.90 -19.20 15.74
N PRO A 26 -1.65 -19.05 16.85
CA PRO A 26 -2.41 -17.84 17.11
C PRO A 26 -1.47 -16.65 17.28
N ILE A 27 -1.88 -15.49 16.78
CA ILE A 27 -1.13 -14.25 16.92
C ILE A 27 -1.29 -13.72 18.34
N THR A 28 -0.22 -13.16 18.90
CA THR A 28 -0.30 -12.47 20.19
C THR A 28 -1.25 -11.29 20.11
N GLN A 29 -2.09 -11.09 21.13
CA GLN A 29 -3.14 -10.06 21.12
C GLN A 29 -2.61 -8.65 20.81
N HIS A 30 -1.42 -8.30 21.31
CA HIS A 30 -0.77 -7.03 21.01
C HIS A 30 -0.43 -6.88 19.53
N ALA A 31 0.19 -7.89 18.92
CA ALA A 31 0.58 -7.87 17.51
C ALA A 31 -0.64 -7.84 16.59
N HIS A 32 -1.68 -8.62 16.93
CA HIS A 32 -2.94 -8.68 16.20
C HIS A 32 -3.66 -7.33 16.20
N THR A 33 -3.79 -6.70 17.37
CA THR A 33 -4.40 -5.37 17.50
C THR A 33 -3.64 -4.32 16.69
N ASN A 34 -2.32 -4.35 16.69
CA ASN A 34 -1.50 -3.42 15.91
C ASN A 34 -1.65 -3.68 14.40
N LEU A 35 -1.69 -4.93 13.96
CA LEU A 35 -1.91 -5.29 12.56
C LEU A 35 -3.28 -4.79 12.06
N GLN A 36 -4.35 -4.96 12.86
CA GLN A 36 -5.67 -4.41 12.55
C GLN A 36 -5.65 -2.88 12.42
N LYS A 37 -4.94 -2.18 13.32
CA LYS A 37 -4.76 -0.72 13.23
C LYS A 37 -4.01 -0.31 11.98
N VAL A 38 -2.99 -1.06 11.57
CA VAL A 38 -2.25 -0.81 10.32
C VAL A 38 -3.19 -0.91 9.12
N TYR A 39 -3.96 -1.99 9.00
CA TYR A 39 -4.90 -2.15 7.88
C TYR A 39 -5.98 -1.06 7.86
N LEU A 40 -6.54 -0.71 9.01
CA LEU A 40 -7.53 0.37 9.10
C LEU A 40 -6.92 1.73 8.73
N ALA A 41 -5.73 2.04 9.23
CA ALA A 41 -5.06 3.29 8.92
C ALA A 41 -4.67 3.38 7.44
N LEU A 42 -4.30 2.26 6.80
CA LEU A 42 -4.08 2.19 5.36
C LEU A 42 -5.35 2.39 4.56
N LEU A 43 -6.46 1.75 4.95
CA LEU A 43 -7.77 1.99 4.34
C LEU A 43 -8.13 3.48 4.38
N CYS A 44 -7.97 4.13 5.54
CA CYS A 44 -8.22 5.56 5.69
C CYS A 44 -7.26 6.43 4.86
N ALA A 45 -5.96 6.12 4.86
CA ALA A 45 -4.96 6.87 4.12
C ALA A 45 -5.17 6.75 2.60
N MET A 46 -5.48 5.56 2.09
CA MET A 46 -5.80 5.36 0.68
C MET A 46 -7.09 6.05 0.26
N SER A 47 -8.11 6.04 1.13
CA SER A 47 -9.34 6.79 0.89
C SER A 47 -9.08 8.29 0.86
N ALA A 48 -8.27 8.82 1.78
CA ALA A 48 -7.85 10.22 1.79
C ALA A 48 -7.07 10.59 0.52
N ALA A 49 -6.15 9.73 0.08
CA ALA A 49 -5.43 9.91 -1.18
C ALA A 49 -6.36 9.88 -2.40
N ALA A 50 -7.35 8.98 -2.42
CA ALA A 50 -8.35 8.92 -3.48
C ALA A 50 -9.19 10.22 -3.51
N CYS A 51 -9.61 10.73 -2.35
CA CYS A 51 -10.30 12.01 -2.23
C CYS A 51 -9.44 13.17 -2.75
N GLY A 52 -8.16 13.24 -2.36
CA GLY A 52 -7.24 14.26 -2.87
C GLY A 52 -7.08 14.21 -4.38
N SER A 53 -6.91 13.01 -4.95
CA SER A 53 -6.80 12.80 -6.40
C SER A 53 -8.08 13.19 -7.15
N TYR A 54 -9.25 12.88 -6.56
CA TYR A 54 -10.54 13.26 -7.10
C TYR A 54 -10.79 14.78 -7.06
N LEU A 55 -10.39 15.46 -5.98
CA LEU A 55 -10.49 16.92 -5.90
C LEU A 55 -9.58 17.61 -6.91
N HIS A 56 -8.38 17.07 -7.15
CA HIS A 56 -7.55 17.54 -8.25
C HIS A 56 -8.25 17.39 -9.61
N PHE A 57 -8.94 16.27 -9.84
CA PHE A 57 -9.66 16.02 -11.08
C PHE A 57 -10.76 17.05 -11.37
N ILE A 58 -11.46 17.55 -10.33
CA ILE A 58 -12.56 18.52 -10.49
C ILE A 58 -12.07 19.97 -10.51
N GLY A 59 -11.07 20.31 -9.70
CA GLY A 59 -10.73 21.71 -9.42
C GLY A 59 -9.27 22.11 -9.67
N GLU A 60 -8.46 21.27 -10.32
CA GLU A 60 -7.02 21.50 -10.57
C GLU A 60 -6.21 21.88 -9.31
N VAL A 61 -6.68 21.49 -8.12
CA VAL A 61 -6.09 21.84 -6.79
C VAL A 61 -4.66 21.31 -6.60
N GLY A 62 -4.17 20.49 -7.52
CA GLY A 62 -2.93 19.74 -7.42
C GLY A 62 -1.84 20.38 -8.25
N GLY A 63 -0.62 20.39 -7.72
CA GLY A 63 0.52 21.02 -8.36
C GLY A 63 1.72 21.12 -7.41
N LEU A 64 2.62 22.06 -7.66
CA LEU A 64 3.83 22.24 -6.85
C LEU A 64 3.50 22.47 -5.37
N PHE A 65 2.45 23.23 -5.08
CA PHE A 65 2.04 23.52 -3.70
C PHE A 65 1.62 22.27 -2.92
N THR A 66 0.84 21.38 -3.53
CA THR A 66 0.41 20.15 -2.87
C THR A 66 1.57 19.18 -2.66
N VAL A 67 2.56 19.16 -3.57
CA VAL A 67 3.81 18.40 -3.40
C VAL A 67 4.60 18.94 -2.21
N LEU A 68 4.86 20.25 -2.20
CA LEU A 68 5.59 20.90 -1.10
C LEU A 68 4.87 20.70 0.25
N SER A 69 3.53 20.74 0.24
CA SER A 69 2.75 20.49 1.44
C SER A 69 2.83 19.03 1.91
N SER A 70 2.80 18.06 0.98
CA SER A 70 3.05 16.66 1.35
C SER A 70 4.44 16.48 1.93
N GLU A 71 5.50 17.04 1.33
CA GLU A 71 6.86 16.94 1.85
C GLU A 71 7.03 17.63 3.22
N ALA A 72 6.45 18.81 3.41
CA ALA A 72 6.48 19.50 4.69
C ALA A 72 5.77 18.71 5.79
N SER A 73 4.60 18.13 5.48
CA SER A 73 3.85 17.31 6.44
C SER A 73 4.52 15.96 6.73
N LEU A 74 5.22 15.38 5.75
CA LEU A 74 6.09 14.21 5.91
C LEU A 74 7.23 14.48 6.91
N LEU A 75 7.96 15.57 6.69
CA LEU A 75 9.04 15.98 7.58
C LEU A 75 8.52 16.25 8.99
N TRP A 76 7.36 16.91 9.09
CA TRP A 76 6.71 17.15 10.38
C TRP A 76 6.32 15.84 11.08
N LEU A 77 5.75 14.88 10.34
CA LEU A 77 5.41 13.56 10.87
C LEU A 77 6.63 12.83 11.41
N TYR A 78 7.74 12.87 10.68
CA TYR A 78 9.01 12.26 11.07
C TYR A 78 9.56 12.86 12.38
N HIS A 79 9.48 14.17 12.54
CA HIS A 79 9.89 14.86 13.78
C HIS A 79 8.89 14.74 14.93
N THR A 80 7.68 14.22 14.69
CA THR A 80 6.67 14.10 15.73
C THR A 80 6.92 12.87 16.59
N PRO A 81 7.06 13.02 17.93
CA PRO A 81 7.40 11.91 18.80
C PRO A 81 6.26 10.87 18.91
N PRO A 82 6.59 9.61 19.23
CA PRO A 82 5.65 8.48 19.13
C PRO A 82 4.44 8.59 20.06
N TRP A 83 4.58 9.24 21.23
CA TRP A 83 3.47 9.44 22.18
C TRP A 83 2.39 10.41 21.67
N ARG A 84 2.67 11.23 20.66
CA ARG A 84 1.69 12.16 20.06
C ARG A 84 0.88 11.50 18.95
N LEU A 85 0.28 10.33 19.24
CA LEU A 85 -0.42 9.48 18.27
C LEU A 85 -1.45 10.24 17.43
N ARG A 86 -2.34 11.03 18.06
CA ARG A 86 -3.39 11.79 17.35
C ARG A 86 -2.80 12.73 16.31
N LYS A 87 -1.73 13.46 16.64
CA LYS A 87 -1.07 14.37 15.70
C LYS A 87 -0.45 13.61 14.54
N ARG A 88 0.19 12.48 14.81
CA ARG A 88 0.82 11.64 13.79
C ARG A 88 -0.19 11.06 12.81
N VAL A 89 -1.34 10.57 13.31
CA VAL A 89 -2.43 10.08 12.45
C VAL A 89 -2.99 11.21 11.58
N VAL A 90 -3.24 12.39 12.15
CA VAL A 90 -3.73 13.54 11.36
C VAL A 90 -2.75 13.95 10.27
N LEU A 91 -1.45 14.05 10.60
CA LEU A 91 -0.40 14.37 9.65
C LEU A 91 -0.29 13.30 8.55
N LEU A 92 -0.42 12.02 8.89
CA LEU A 92 -0.43 10.92 7.92
C LEU A 92 -1.62 11.04 6.96
N MET A 93 -2.83 11.32 7.46
CA MET A 93 -4.02 11.48 6.60
C MET A 93 -3.89 12.72 5.71
N TYR A 94 -3.39 13.82 6.26
CA TYR A 94 -3.12 15.04 5.50
C TYR A 94 -2.07 14.81 4.40
N THR A 95 -0.97 14.14 4.75
CA THR A 95 0.07 13.74 3.82
C THR A 95 -0.52 12.89 2.69
N ALA A 96 -1.31 11.86 3.03
CA ALA A 96 -1.90 10.98 2.04
C ALA A 96 -2.85 11.71 1.09
N PHE A 97 -3.65 12.64 1.62
CA PHE A 97 -4.52 13.51 0.84
C PHE A 97 -3.72 14.41 -0.13
N CYS A 98 -2.74 15.16 0.37
CA CYS A 98 -1.89 16.02 -0.45
C CYS A 98 -1.10 15.23 -1.49
N PHE A 99 -0.60 14.05 -1.12
CA PHE A 99 0.07 13.13 -2.02
C PHE A 99 -0.88 12.70 -3.15
N GLY A 100 -2.09 12.23 -2.81
CA GLY A 100 -3.10 11.84 -3.80
C GLY A 100 -3.47 12.97 -4.78
N ALA A 101 -3.62 14.20 -4.27
CA ALA A 101 -3.86 15.39 -5.09
C ALA A 101 -2.68 15.71 -6.04
N SER A 102 -1.45 15.38 -5.61
CA SER A 102 -0.22 15.66 -6.37
C SER A 102 0.15 14.58 -7.39
N VAL A 103 -0.24 13.33 -7.14
CA VAL A 103 0.05 12.20 -8.05
C VAL A 103 -0.64 12.40 -9.39
N GLY A 104 -1.82 13.01 -9.41
CA GLY A 104 -2.61 13.16 -10.61
C GLY A 104 -1.95 13.92 -11.78
N PRO A 105 -1.50 15.17 -11.57
CA PRO A 105 -0.72 15.90 -12.56
C PRO A 105 0.52 15.12 -13.01
N PHE A 106 1.21 14.49 -12.06
CA PHE A 106 2.45 13.76 -12.31
C PHE A 106 2.20 12.54 -13.23
N THR A 107 1.16 11.76 -12.97
CA THR A 107 0.82 10.60 -13.78
C THR A 107 0.30 10.95 -15.17
N LYS A 108 -0.44 12.06 -15.30
CA LYS A 108 -0.90 12.56 -16.59
C LYS A 108 0.27 13.02 -17.46
N TYR A 109 1.22 13.75 -16.87
CA TYR A 109 2.36 14.31 -17.58
C TYR A 109 3.40 13.26 -17.97
N PHE A 110 3.80 12.40 -17.03
CA PHE A 110 4.91 11.45 -17.25
C PHE A 110 4.49 10.13 -17.88
N PHE A 111 3.28 9.66 -17.60
CA PHE A 111 2.86 8.30 -17.98
C PHE A 111 1.66 8.26 -18.93
N LYS A 112 1.09 9.42 -19.30
CA LYS A 112 -0.16 9.52 -20.08
C LYS A 112 -1.28 8.64 -19.49
N ILE A 113 -1.29 8.49 -18.17
CA ILE A 113 -2.32 7.76 -17.45
C ILE A 113 -3.44 8.75 -17.12
N ASP A 114 -4.67 8.39 -17.48
CA ASP A 114 -5.83 9.21 -17.17
C ASP A 114 -6.02 9.33 -15.65
N GLN A 115 -6.40 10.52 -15.21
CA GLN A 115 -6.64 10.81 -13.79
C GLN A 115 -7.71 9.91 -13.18
N SER A 116 -8.72 9.52 -13.97
CA SER A 116 -9.76 8.57 -13.57
C SER A 116 -9.17 7.18 -13.26
N ALA A 117 -8.13 6.74 -13.96
CA ALA A 117 -7.45 5.48 -13.68
C ALA A 117 -6.68 5.52 -12.35
N VAL A 118 -6.10 6.67 -12.00
CA VAL A 118 -5.41 6.88 -10.70
C VAL A 118 -6.41 6.81 -9.56
N VAL A 119 -7.54 7.53 -9.66
CA VAL A 119 -8.59 7.51 -8.63
C VAL A 119 -9.12 6.09 -8.43
N ARG A 120 -9.41 5.37 -9.53
CA ARG A 120 -9.84 3.97 -9.48
C ARG A 120 -8.80 3.07 -8.81
N PHE A 121 -7.52 3.24 -9.13
CA PHE A 121 -6.47 2.45 -8.51
C PHE A 121 -6.37 2.70 -6.99
N LEU A 122 -6.41 3.97 -6.56
CA LEU A 122 -6.38 4.32 -5.14
C LEU A 122 -7.60 3.75 -4.39
N GLN A 123 -8.78 3.79 -5.02
CA GLN A 123 -9.99 3.19 -4.48
C GLN A 123 -9.88 1.66 -4.39
N GLY A 124 -9.39 0.99 -5.45
CA GLY A 124 -9.19 -0.45 -5.45
C GLY A 124 -8.19 -0.89 -4.37
N ALA A 125 -7.11 -0.14 -4.18
CA ALA A 125 -6.15 -0.40 -3.11
C ALA A 125 -6.76 -0.17 -1.71
N ALA A 126 -7.60 0.85 -1.53
CA ALA A 126 -8.37 1.05 -0.30
C ALA A 126 -9.27 -0.17 -0.01
N SER A 127 -9.99 -0.68 -1.02
CA SER A 127 -10.82 -1.87 -0.90
C SER A 127 -10.02 -3.11 -0.49
N VAL A 128 -8.84 -3.34 -1.06
CA VAL A 128 -7.93 -4.44 -0.65
C VAL A 128 -7.58 -4.32 0.83
N PHE A 129 -7.22 -3.13 1.32
CA PHE A 129 -6.96 -2.92 2.74
C PHE A 129 -8.20 -3.16 3.61
N GLY A 130 -9.39 -2.79 3.12
CA GLY A 130 -10.66 -3.12 3.75
C GLY A 130 -10.88 -4.63 3.89
N CYS A 131 -10.64 -5.40 2.83
CA CYS A 131 -10.73 -6.86 2.84
C CYS A 131 -9.77 -7.49 3.87
N PHE A 132 -8.51 -7.05 3.90
CA PHE A 132 -7.52 -7.53 4.87
C PHE A 132 -7.85 -7.10 6.31
N TRP A 133 -8.47 -5.93 6.49
CA TRP A 133 -8.92 -5.47 7.81
C TRP A 133 -10.08 -6.33 8.34
N VAL A 134 -11.05 -6.69 7.49
CA VAL A 134 -12.15 -7.60 7.84
C VAL A 134 -11.59 -8.99 8.16
N ALA A 135 -10.73 -9.53 7.29
CA ALA A 135 -10.04 -10.80 7.52
C ALA A 135 -9.30 -10.83 8.88
N ALA A 136 -8.58 -9.76 9.22
CA ALA A 136 -7.89 -9.64 10.50
C ALA A 136 -8.82 -9.46 11.71
N LYS A 137 -10.07 -9.06 11.51
CA LYS A 137 -11.07 -9.00 12.59
C LYS A 137 -11.69 -10.36 12.89
N GLU A 138 -11.91 -11.15 11.85
CA GLU A 138 -12.56 -12.46 11.95
C GLU A 138 -11.57 -13.54 12.40
N GLU A 139 -10.31 -13.45 11.94
CA GLU A 139 -9.32 -14.50 12.12
C GLU A 139 -8.19 -14.11 13.11
N TRP A 140 -7.74 -15.10 13.88
CA TRP A 140 -6.64 -14.95 14.85
C TRP A 140 -5.34 -15.65 14.41
N GLU A 141 -5.42 -16.50 13.38
CA GLU A 141 -4.29 -17.23 12.81
C GLU A 141 -3.72 -16.49 11.59
N ARG A 142 -2.38 -16.43 11.49
CA ARG A 142 -1.69 -15.72 10.39
C ARG A 142 -2.09 -16.25 9.02
N SER A 143 -2.07 -17.57 8.89
CA SER A 143 -2.41 -18.25 7.63
C SER A 143 -3.85 -17.96 7.20
N GLN A 144 -4.79 -17.93 8.15
CA GLN A 144 -6.19 -17.65 7.87
C GLN A 144 -6.38 -16.19 7.44
N ILE A 145 -5.79 -15.22 8.14
CA ILE A 145 -5.84 -13.79 7.78
C ILE A 145 -5.36 -13.56 6.34
N TYR A 146 -4.24 -14.18 5.94
CA TYR A 146 -3.72 -14.00 4.59
C TYR A 146 -4.59 -14.70 3.55
N THR A 147 -5.08 -15.89 3.85
CA THR A 147 -5.90 -16.67 2.92
C THR A 147 -7.25 -15.99 2.69
N SER A 148 -7.95 -15.61 3.75
CA SER A 148 -9.24 -14.91 3.66
C SER A 148 -9.09 -13.50 3.07
N GLY A 149 -8.05 -12.76 3.46
CA GLY A 149 -7.75 -11.44 2.88
C GLY A 149 -7.51 -11.49 1.37
N LEU A 150 -6.73 -12.48 0.89
CA LEU A 150 -6.52 -12.71 -0.54
C LEU A 150 -7.82 -13.15 -1.23
N PHE A 151 -8.60 -14.03 -0.62
CA PHE A 151 -9.85 -14.53 -1.17
C PHE A 151 -10.89 -13.41 -1.34
N TYR A 152 -11.13 -12.60 -0.31
CA TYR A 152 -12.05 -11.46 -0.38
C TYR A 152 -11.59 -10.42 -1.41
N SER A 153 -10.29 -10.14 -1.46
CA SER A 153 -9.74 -9.19 -2.44
C SER A 153 -9.86 -9.70 -3.88
N LEU A 154 -9.64 -10.99 -4.11
CA LEU A 154 -9.81 -11.61 -5.43
C LEU A 154 -11.28 -11.63 -5.86
N MET A 155 -12.20 -11.99 -4.95
CA MET A 155 -13.64 -11.92 -5.21
C MET A 155 -14.07 -10.51 -5.61
N TYR A 156 -13.58 -9.48 -4.92
CA TYR A 156 -13.83 -8.08 -5.25
C TYR A 156 -13.33 -7.72 -6.66
N LEU A 157 -12.12 -8.14 -7.02
CA LEU A 157 -11.58 -7.92 -8.37
C LEU A 157 -12.40 -8.62 -9.44
N LEU A 158 -12.80 -9.87 -9.21
CA LEU A 158 -13.56 -10.68 -10.16
C LEU A 158 -14.97 -10.11 -10.41
N PHE A 159 -15.65 -9.66 -9.35
CA PHE A 159 -16.97 -9.03 -9.51
C PHE A 159 -16.91 -7.67 -10.19
N GLY A 160 -15.80 -6.94 -10.04
CA GLY A 160 -15.61 -5.62 -10.62
C GLY A 160 -14.93 -5.60 -11.99
N ILE A 161 -14.68 -6.75 -12.65
CA ILE A 161 -13.88 -6.82 -13.91
C ILE A 161 -14.36 -5.81 -14.96
N SER A 162 -15.66 -5.55 -15.06
CA SER A 162 -16.22 -4.58 -16.02
C SER A 162 -15.83 -3.13 -15.74
N GLN A 163 -15.43 -2.80 -14.50
CA GLN A 163 -15.05 -1.46 -14.05
C GLN A 163 -13.53 -1.26 -14.01
N TRP A 164 -12.76 -2.35 -13.89
CA TRP A 164 -11.30 -2.31 -13.75
C TRP A 164 -10.59 -2.39 -15.12
N THR A 165 -9.50 -1.64 -15.26
CA THR A 165 -8.64 -1.78 -16.45
C THR A 165 -7.76 -3.02 -16.31
N LEU A 166 -7.32 -3.63 -17.43
CA LEU A 166 -6.36 -4.75 -17.42
C LEU A 166 -5.11 -4.45 -16.58
N LYS A 167 -4.67 -3.18 -16.55
CA LYS A 167 -3.54 -2.72 -15.71
C LYS A 167 -3.84 -2.85 -14.23
N ALA A 168 -5.05 -2.48 -13.79
CA ALA A 168 -5.48 -2.64 -12.40
C ALA A 168 -5.56 -4.12 -11.99
N CYS A 169 -5.99 -5.00 -12.91
CA CYS A 169 -6.05 -6.45 -12.68
C CYS A 169 -4.67 -7.10 -12.46
N VAL A 170 -3.58 -6.52 -12.96
CA VAL A 170 -2.20 -7.00 -12.69
C VAL A 170 -1.61 -6.32 -11.46
N LEU A 171 -1.87 -5.03 -11.30
CA LEU A 171 -1.28 -4.20 -10.25
C LEU A 171 -1.81 -4.54 -8.85
N LEU A 172 -3.12 -4.77 -8.71
CA LEU A 172 -3.73 -5.06 -7.41
C LEU A 172 -3.27 -6.42 -6.84
N PRO A 173 -3.16 -7.52 -7.60
CA PRO A 173 -2.57 -8.76 -7.10
C PRO A 173 -1.11 -8.63 -6.66
N LEU A 174 -0.28 -7.90 -7.40
CA LEU A 174 1.12 -7.64 -6.99
C LEU A 174 1.16 -6.89 -5.64
N PHE A 175 0.23 -5.94 -5.46
CA PHE A 175 0.08 -5.21 -4.22
C PHE A 175 -0.42 -6.10 -3.07
N MET A 176 -1.32 -7.04 -3.33
CA MET A 176 -1.75 -8.03 -2.33
C MET A 176 -0.60 -8.92 -1.86
N VAL A 177 0.23 -9.41 -2.78
CA VAL A 177 1.42 -10.21 -2.43
C VAL A 177 2.38 -9.40 -1.57
N TYR A 178 2.64 -8.14 -1.95
CA TYR A 178 3.45 -7.24 -1.14
C TYR A 178 2.85 -7.05 0.26
N LEU A 179 1.53 -6.85 0.37
CA LEU A 179 0.84 -6.67 1.64
C LEU A 179 1.00 -7.91 2.53
N VAL A 180 0.84 -9.12 2.01
CA VAL A 180 1.03 -10.36 2.78
C VAL A 180 2.46 -10.47 3.31
N VAL A 181 3.46 -10.22 2.46
CA VAL A 181 4.88 -10.25 2.85
C VAL A 181 5.16 -9.21 3.93
N TYR A 182 4.62 -8.00 3.81
CA TYR A 182 4.83 -6.93 4.76
C TYR A 182 4.10 -7.18 6.09
N SER A 183 2.87 -7.68 6.06
CA SER A 183 2.14 -8.08 7.28
C SER A 183 2.89 -9.15 8.05
N GLN A 184 3.55 -10.08 7.35
CA GLN A 184 4.41 -11.07 7.97
C GLN A 184 5.65 -10.43 8.63
N GLU A 185 6.22 -9.41 8.01
CA GLU A 185 7.32 -8.62 8.57
C GLU A 185 6.88 -7.88 9.85
N ILE A 186 5.72 -7.21 9.84
CA ILE A 186 5.15 -6.59 11.05
C ILE A 186 4.99 -7.61 12.18
N LEU A 187 4.38 -8.77 11.88
CA LEU A 187 4.14 -9.81 12.87
C LEU A 187 5.42 -10.51 13.34
N TYR A 188 6.48 -10.49 12.53
CA TYR A 188 7.80 -10.95 12.94
C TYR A 188 8.44 -9.95 13.90
N ASP A 189 8.48 -8.68 13.53
CA ASP A 189 9.06 -7.60 14.33
C ASP A 189 8.33 -7.41 15.67
N ALA A 190 7.02 -7.66 15.68
CA ALA A 190 6.19 -7.70 16.88
C ALA A 190 6.70 -8.64 17.98
N ARG A 191 7.44 -9.69 17.60
CA ARG A 191 8.00 -10.65 18.56
C ARG A 191 9.19 -10.08 19.32
N PHE A 192 9.87 -9.09 18.76
CA PHE A 192 11.12 -8.54 19.28
C PHE A 192 10.97 -7.14 19.87
N GLY A 193 9.81 -6.48 19.72
CA GLY A 193 9.58 -5.16 20.29
C GLY A 193 8.18 -4.59 20.03
N GLY A 194 7.97 -3.35 20.45
CA GLY A 194 6.72 -2.63 20.23
C GLY A 194 6.53 -2.22 18.77
N ILE A 195 5.33 -2.44 18.24
CA ILE A 195 4.97 -2.05 16.87
C ILE A 195 4.38 -0.65 16.88
N ASP A 196 4.99 0.26 16.14
CA ASP A 196 4.42 1.57 15.85
C ASP A 196 3.57 1.50 14.56
N PHE A 197 2.27 1.29 14.73
CA PHE A 197 1.36 1.13 13.59
C PHE A 197 1.37 2.34 12.65
N VAL A 198 1.62 3.56 13.15
CA VAL A 198 1.63 4.76 12.30
C VAL A 198 2.85 4.74 11.39
N ASN A 199 4.02 4.36 11.92
CA ASN A 199 5.22 4.17 11.11
C ASN A 199 5.06 3.03 10.12
N CYS A 200 4.44 1.91 10.52
CA CYS A 200 4.18 0.80 9.60
C CYS A 200 3.27 1.22 8.43
N THR A 201 2.13 1.86 8.74
CA THR A 201 1.21 2.39 7.74
C THR A 201 1.92 3.39 6.82
N PHE A 202 2.71 4.28 7.40
CA PHE A 202 3.49 5.27 6.68
C PHE A 202 4.46 4.64 5.68
N THR A 203 5.25 3.66 6.12
CA THR A 203 6.21 2.93 5.28
C THR A 203 5.53 2.23 4.10
N ILE A 204 4.42 1.52 4.35
CA ILE A 204 3.67 0.87 3.25
C ILE A 204 3.15 1.91 2.26
N PHE A 205 2.58 3.01 2.76
CA PHE A 205 2.02 4.05 1.92
C PHE A 205 3.07 4.64 0.97
N LEU A 206 4.30 4.87 1.45
CA LEU A 206 5.41 5.38 0.62
C LEU A 206 6.03 4.35 -0.32
N HIS A 207 5.88 3.05 -0.06
CA HIS A 207 6.34 2.02 -1.01
C HIS A 207 5.39 1.82 -2.21
N LEU A 208 4.14 2.25 -2.08
CA LEU A 208 3.11 2.08 -3.11
C LEU A 208 3.49 2.69 -4.47
N PRO A 209 4.03 3.92 -4.57
CA PRO A 209 4.50 4.47 -5.84
C PRO A 209 5.59 3.62 -6.51
N ALA A 210 6.53 3.07 -5.74
CA ALA A 210 7.59 2.22 -6.27
C ALA A 210 7.03 0.91 -6.86
N ILE A 211 6.07 0.29 -6.17
CA ILE A 211 5.35 -0.91 -6.62
C ILE A 211 4.59 -0.60 -7.93
N VAL A 212 3.90 0.54 -7.99
CA VAL A 212 3.18 0.98 -9.20
C VAL A 212 4.13 1.16 -10.38
N VAL A 213 5.27 1.84 -10.19
CA VAL A 213 6.27 2.03 -11.25
C VAL A 213 6.82 0.69 -11.75
N HIS A 214 7.10 -0.25 -10.85
CA HIS A 214 7.56 -1.59 -11.22
C HIS A 214 6.51 -2.37 -12.02
N ALA A 215 5.26 -2.35 -11.57
CA ALA A 215 4.16 -3.00 -12.26
C ALA A 215 3.88 -2.39 -13.65
N ILE A 216 3.95 -1.06 -13.79
CA ILE A 216 3.82 -0.38 -15.09
C ILE A 216 4.93 -0.83 -16.04
N ARG A 217 6.18 -0.94 -15.57
CA ARG A 217 7.29 -1.45 -16.40
C ARG A 217 7.02 -2.87 -16.89
N ILE A 218 6.54 -3.76 -16.03
CA ILE A 218 6.19 -5.15 -16.41
C ILE A 218 5.08 -5.14 -17.47
N CYS A 219 4.02 -4.36 -17.26
CA CYS A 219 2.91 -4.26 -18.22
C CYS A 219 3.36 -3.71 -19.58
N LEU A 220 4.28 -2.73 -19.60
CA LEU A 220 4.86 -2.21 -20.83
C LEU A 220 5.65 -3.27 -21.59
N VAL A 221 6.47 -4.07 -20.89
CA VAL A 221 7.24 -5.16 -21.49
C VAL A 221 6.31 -6.19 -22.15
N VAL A 222 5.27 -6.64 -21.44
CA VAL A 222 4.29 -7.61 -21.97
C VAL A 222 3.59 -7.08 -23.22
N ASN A 223 3.22 -5.79 -23.23
CA ASN A 223 2.54 -5.18 -24.38
C ASN A 223 3.48 -5.03 -25.60
N ILE A 224 4.79 -4.84 -25.38
CA ILE A 224 5.79 -4.84 -26.44
C ILE A 224 5.97 -6.25 -27.02
N GLU A 225 6.01 -7.28 -26.17
CA GLU A 225 6.10 -8.68 -26.60
C GLU A 225 4.88 -9.12 -27.41
N GLN A 226 3.66 -8.77 -26.98
CA GLN A 226 2.44 -9.02 -27.75
C GLN A 226 2.46 -8.36 -29.12
N ARG A 227 2.97 -7.13 -29.24
CA ARG A 227 3.11 -6.46 -30.55
C ARG A 227 4.21 -7.02 -31.44
N ARG A 228 5.12 -7.84 -30.90
CA ARG A 228 6.16 -8.52 -31.67
C ARG A 228 5.72 -9.88 -32.20
N GLN A 229 4.65 -10.44 -31.62
CA GLN A 229 4.05 -11.72 -32.00
C GLN A 229 2.88 -11.58 -32.99
N ASN A 230 2.37 -10.36 -33.18
CA ASN A 230 1.40 -9.99 -34.22
C ASN A 230 2.12 -9.30 -35.38
#